data_AF-S7PB18-F1
#
_entry.id   AF-S7PB18-F1
#
_cell.length_a   1.000
_cell.length_b   1.000
_cell.length_c   1.000
_cell.angle_alpha   90.00
_cell.angle_beta   90.00
_cell.angle_gamma   90.00
#
_symmetry.space_group_name_H-M   'P 1'
#
loop_
_entity.id
_entity.type
_entity.pdbx_description
1 polymer ?
#
loop_
_entity_poly.entity_id
_entity_poly.type
_entity_poly.pdbx_seq_one_letter_code
_entity_poly.pdbx_strand_id
1 'polypeptide(L)'
;DEFPLLTTKRVFWKGVLEELLWFIKGSTNAKELSSKGVRIWDANGSRDFLDNLGFSSRKEGDLGPVYGFQWRHFGADYKDMDSDYSHQGVDQLQKVIDTIKTNPDDRRIILCAWNPKDLPSMALPPCHALCQFYVVNGELSCQLYQRSADMGLGVPFNIASYALLTYMIAHITGLKLQREPRPFPKLKILRKVETIDDFKTEDFQIEGYNPHPTIKMEMAV
;
A
#
# COMPACT_ATOMS: atom_id res chain seq x y z
N ASP A 1 -12.53 -16.28 -4.30
CA ASP A 1 -11.18 -15.83 -3.93
C ASP A 1 -10.35 -15.36 -5.13
N GLU A 2 -10.66 -14.20 -5.71
CA GLU A 2 -9.77 -13.55 -6.69
C GLU A 2 -8.88 -12.50 -5.99
N PHE A 3 -7.66 -12.24 -6.48
CA PHE A 3 -6.73 -11.24 -5.90
C PHE A 3 -6.35 -10.22 -6.95
N PRO A 4 -6.38 -8.88 -6.68
CA PRO A 4 -6.22 -7.85 -7.70
C PRO A 4 -4.75 -7.64 -8.09
N LEU A 5 -4.15 -8.68 -8.65
CA LEU A 5 -2.84 -8.63 -9.29
C LEU A 5 -3.04 -8.30 -10.77
N LEU A 6 -2.39 -7.25 -11.26
CA LEU A 6 -2.53 -6.88 -12.67
C LEU A 6 -2.10 -8.04 -13.58
N THR A 7 -2.91 -8.33 -14.59
CA THR A 7 -2.68 -9.43 -15.52
C THR A 7 -2.01 -8.97 -16.82
N THR A 8 -2.11 -7.69 -17.15
CA THR A 8 -1.49 -7.07 -18.33
C THR A 8 0.02 -6.88 -18.19
N LYS A 9 0.56 -7.00 -16.98
CA LYS A 9 2.00 -6.97 -16.67
C LYS A 9 2.26 -7.87 -15.47
N ARG A 10 3.27 -8.74 -15.56
CA ARG A 10 3.71 -9.56 -14.42
C ARG A 10 4.13 -8.65 -13.26
N VAL A 11 3.43 -8.75 -12.14
CA VAL A 11 3.78 -8.07 -10.89
C VAL A 11 4.76 -8.95 -10.09
N PHE A 12 5.78 -8.34 -9.50
CA PHE A 12 6.77 -9.05 -8.68
C PHE A 12 6.20 -9.42 -7.30
N TRP A 13 5.43 -10.52 -7.25
CA TRP A 13 4.70 -10.96 -6.07
C TRP A 13 5.55 -11.14 -4.81
N LYS A 14 6.72 -11.78 -4.93
CA LYS A 14 7.62 -11.98 -3.78
C LYS A 14 8.01 -10.64 -3.13
N GLY A 15 8.27 -9.62 -3.95
CA GLY A 15 8.53 -8.27 -3.46
C GLY A 15 7.36 -7.71 -2.66
N VAL A 16 6.15 -7.82 -3.21
CA VAL A 16 4.91 -7.32 -2.56
C VAL A 16 4.73 -7.94 -1.17
N LEU A 17 4.84 -9.27 -1.09
CA LEU A 17 4.65 -9.99 0.16
C LEU A 17 5.73 -9.65 1.19
N GLU A 18 7.01 -9.72 0.81
CA GLU A 18 8.12 -9.50 1.75
C GLU A 18 8.18 -8.05 2.25
N GLU A 19 7.89 -7.08 1.39
CA GLU A 19 7.82 -5.67 1.80
C GLU A 19 6.66 -5.44 2.78
N LEU A 20 5.48 -6.00 2.51
CA LEU A 20 4.35 -5.87 3.41
C LEU A 20 4.64 -6.47 4.79
N LEU A 21 5.25 -7.66 4.84
CA LEU A 21 5.63 -8.29 6.11
C LEU A 21 6.70 -7.46 6.85
N TRP A 22 7.62 -6.85 6.10
CA TRP A 22 8.61 -5.93 6.65
C TRP A 22 7.98 -4.67 7.26
N PHE A 23 6.98 -4.07 6.60
CA PHE A 23 6.17 -2.98 7.16
C PHE A 23 5.41 -3.42 8.42
N ILE A 24 4.72 -4.57 8.38
CA ILE A 24 3.94 -5.10 9.50
C ILE A 24 4.83 -5.32 10.73
N LYS A 25 6.06 -5.83 10.55
CA LYS A 25 7.03 -6.01 11.63
C LYS A 25 7.52 -4.69 12.23
N GLY A 26 7.35 -3.57 11.54
CA GLY A 26 7.88 -2.28 11.95
C GLY A 26 9.35 -2.07 11.59
N SER A 27 9.93 -2.92 10.73
CA SER A 27 11.36 -2.83 10.38
C SER A 27 11.62 -1.62 9.47
N THR A 28 12.84 -1.08 9.58
CA THR A 28 13.35 0.04 8.79
C THR A 28 14.70 -0.28 8.14
N ASN A 29 15.17 -1.52 8.29
CA ASN A 29 16.41 -2.02 7.71
C ASN A 29 16.16 -2.63 6.32
N ALA A 30 16.59 -1.94 5.26
CA ALA A 30 16.46 -2.39 3.88
C ALA A 30 17.23 -3.70 3.60
N LYS A 31 18.33 -3.97 4.33
CA LYS A 31 19.14 -5.18 4.12
C LYS A 31 18.39 -6.47 4.48
N GLU A 32 17.38 -6.40 5.36
CA GLU A 32 16.46 -7.53 5.59
C GLU A 32 15.78 -7.96 4.29
N LEU A 33 15.30 -7.02 3.48
CA LEU A 33 14.70 -7.29 2.18
C LEU A 33 15.75 -7.78 1.16
N SER A 34 16.90 -7.11 1.08
CA SER A 34 17.96 -7.46 0.14
C SER A 34 18.45 -8.89 0.35
N SER A 35 18.57 -9.34 1.62
CA SER A 35 18.96 -10.72 1.99
C SER A 35 17.98 -11.78 1.46
N LYS A 36 16.72 -11.41 1.24
CA LYS A 36 15.68 -12.27 0.66
C LYS A 36 15.57 -12.12 -0.85
N GLY A 37 16.47 -11.35 -1.48
CA GLY A 37 16.48 -11.08 -2.91
C GLY A 37 15.45 -10.02 -3.34
N VAL A 38 14.93 -9.21 -2.41
CA VAL A 38 14.01 -8.10 -2.70
C VAL A 38 14.80 -6.79 -2.61
N ARG A 39 14.99 -6.12 -3.74
CA ARG A 39 15.93 -4.99 -3.90
C ARG A 39 15.27 -3.63 -4.12
N ILE A 40 13.97 -3.53 -3.85
CA ILE A 40 13.16 -2.32 -4.14
C ILE A 40 13.60 -1.09 -3.35
N TRP A 41 14.25 -1.28 -2.20
CA TRP A 41 14.78 -0.21 -1.33
C TRP A 41 16.30 -0.03 -1.42
N ASP A 42 17.02 -0.84 -2.21
CA ASP A 42 18.49 -0.82 -2.25
C ASP A 42 19.04 0.55 -2.65
N ALA A 43 18.41 1.21 -3.62
CA ALA A 43 18.83 2.53 -4.08
C ALA A 43 18.65 3.60 -2.98
N ASN A 44 17.48 3.62 -2.34
CA ASN A 44 17.17 4.58 -1.26
C ASN A 44 17.95 4.32 0.03
N GLY A 45 18.40 3.08 0.25
CA GLY A 45 19.23 2.70 1.39
C GLY A 45 20.74 2.72 1.11
N SER A 46 21.18 3.07 -0.11
CA SER A 46 22.60 3.10 -0.47
C SER A 46 23.35 4.20 0.27
N ARG A 47 24.66 3.99 0.50
CA ARG A 47 25.53 4.96 1.18
C ARG A 47 25.48 6.33 0.51
N ASP A 48 25.65 6.37 -0.81
CA ASP A 48 25.63 7.59 -1.62
C ASP A 48 24.30 8.33 -1.49
N PHE A 49 23.16 7.62 -1.54
CA PHE A 49 21.84 8.23 -1.43
C PHE A 49 21.61 8.82 -0.03
N LEU A 50 21.98 8.09 1.03
CA LEU A 50 21.87 8.58 2.41
C LEU A 50 22.78 9.79 2.67
N ASP A 51 24.00 9.80 2.12
CA ASP A 51 24.92 10.94 2.23
C ASP A 51 24.40 12.17 1.51
N ASN A 52 23.81 11.99 0.33
CA ASN A 52 23.16 13.06 -0.42
C ASN A 52 21.98 13.69 0.33
N LEU A 53 21.32 12.94 1.21
CA LEU A 53 20.27 13.43 2.11
C LEU A 53 20.81 14.04 3.41
N GLY A 54 22.13 14.03 3.63
CA GLY A 54 22.78 14.53 4.84
C GLY A 54 22.83 13.52 6.00
N PHE A 55 22.49 12.25 5.76
CA PHE A 55 22.51 11.19 6.78
C PHE A 55 23.86 10.45 6.84
N SER A 56 24.97 11.20 6.93
CA SER A 56 26.33 10.65 6.87
C SER A 56 26.68 9.68 8.00
N SER A 57 26.05 9.82 9.17
CA SER A 57 26.26 8.94 10.32
C SER A 57 25.32 7.71 10.34
N ARG A 58 24.30 7.69 9.49
CA ARG A 58 23.30 6.61 9.44
C ARG A 58 23.89 5.37 8.77
N LYS A 59 23.63 4.16 9.25
CA LYS A 59 24.16 2.93 8.62
C LYS A 59 23.57 2.72 7.23
N GLU A 60 24.33 2.10 6.32
CA GLU A 60 23.79 1.73 5.00
C GLU A 60 22.62 0.77 5.15
N GLY A 61 21.50 1.07 4.48
CA GLY A 61 20.25 0.33 4.58
C GLY A 61 19.30 0.79 5.69
N ASP A 62 19.72 1.68 6.59
CA ASP A 62 18.82 2.32 7.54
C ASP A 62 18.02 3.41 6.80
N LEU A 63 16.71 3.18 6.65
CA LEU A 63 15.82 4.07 5.92
C LEU A 63 15.23 5.19 6.79
N GLY A 64 15.54 5.21 8.10
CA GLY A 64 14.88 6.08 9.07
C GLY A 64 13.45 5.63 9.41
N PRO A 65 12.66 6.49 10.08
CA PRO A 65 11.33 6.17 10.59
C PRO A 65 10.24 6.13 9.50
N VAL A 66 10.42 5.27 8.49
CA VAL A 66 9.50 5.08 7.34
C VAL A 66 8.23 4.29 7.73
N TYR A 67 7.52 3.73 6.74
CA TYR A 67 6.18 3.16 6.89
C TYR A 67 5.98 2.24 8.10
N GLY A 68 6.76 1.16 8.21
CA GLY A 68 6.60 0.18 9.29
C GLY A 68 6.79 0.80 10.67
N PHE A 69 7.78 1.68 10.81
CA PHE A 69 8.00 2.41 12.04
C PHE A 69 6.79 3.27 12.41
N GLN A 70 6.24 4.03 11.46
CA GLN A 70 5.04 4.81 11.72
C GLN A 70 3.83 3.92 12.03
N TRP A 71 3.74 2.71 11.46
CA TRP A 71 2.62 1.81 11.74
C TRP A 71 2.65 1.23 13.16
N ARG A 72 3.84 0.95 13.71
CA ARG A 72 4.01 0.25 14.99
C ARG A 72 4.46 1.15 16.14
N HIS A 73 5.09 2.28 15.83
CA HIS A 73 5.80 3.15 16.77
C HIS A 73 5.56 4.64 16.48
N PHE A 74 4.37 5.02 15.99
CA PHE A 74 4.08 6.40 15.59
C PHE A 74 4.39 7.39 16.72
N GLY A 75 5.21 8.41 16.43
CA GLY A 75 5.59 9.46 17.37
C GLY A 75 6.71 9.10 18.35
N ALA A 76 7.24 7.87 18.33
CA ALA A 76 8.46 7.53 19.06
C ALA A 76 9.68 8.27 18.47
N ASP A 77 10.66 8.60 19.31
CA ASP A 77 11.91 9.19 18.84
C ASP A 77 12.79 8.12 18.18
N TYR A 78 12.99 8.24 16.86
CA TYR A 78 13.83 7.34 16.09
C TYR A 78 15.31 7.51 16.47
N LYS A 79 15.99 6.39 16.71
CA LYS A 79 17.43 6.33 17.03
C LYS A 79 18.20 5.77 15.84
N ASP A 80 18.02 4.47 15.56
CA ASP A 80 18.57 3.75 14.42
C ASP A 80 17.72 2.49 14.10
N MET A 81 18.04 1.80 13.02
CA MET A 81 17.31 0.60 12.58
C MET A 81 17.50 -0.64 13.48
N ASP A 82 18.47 -0.64 14.39
CA ASP A 82 18.83 -1.80 15.24
C ASP A 82 18.28 -1.68 16.67
N SER A 83 17.79 -0.49 17.04
CA SER A 83 17.23 -0.19 18.35
C SER A 83 15.92 -0.93 18.62
N ASP A 84 15.71 -1.30 19.89
CA ASP A 84 14.42 -1.82 20.34
C ASP A 84 13.43 -0.67 20.58
N TYR A 85 12.31 -0.71 19.85
CA TYR A 85 11.20 0.24 19.96
C TYR A 85 9.97 -0.36 20.63
N SER A 86 10.09 -1.55 21.23
CA SER A 86 9.00 -2.19 21.97
C SER A 86 8.44 -1.22 23.01
N HIS A 87 7.10 -1.12 23.04
CA HIS A 87 6.35 -0.23 23.93
C HIS A 87 6.60 1.27 23.75
N GLN A 88 7.21 1.69 22.63
CA GLN A 88 7.40 3.10 22.28
C GLN A 88 6.46 3.52 21.16
N GLY A 89 5.98 4.77 21.24
CA GLY A 89 5.06 5.36 20.26
C GLY A 89 3.65 4.74 20.33
N VAL A 90 2.89 4.95 19.26
CA VAL A 90 1.53 4.40 19.10
C VAL A 90 1.56 3.26 18.08
N ASP A 91 1.15 2.07 18.50
CA ASP A 91 0.93 0.92 17.61
C ASP A 91 -0.43 1.07 16.89
N GLN A 92 -0.40 1.83 15.79
CA GLN A 92 -1.59 2.11 14.99
C GLN A 92 -2.18 0.84 14.36
N LEU A 93 -1.33 -0.08 13.89
CA LEU A 93 -1.77 -1.32 13.27
C LEU A 93 -2.54 -2.19 14.26
N GLN A 94 -2.02 -2.35 15.48
CA GLN A 94 -2.72 -3.09 16.53
C GLN A 94 -4.04 -2.41 16.91
N LYS A 95 -4.04 -1.08 17.07
CA LYS A 95 -5.25 -0.30 17.36
C LYS A 95 -6.32 -0.46 16.27
N VAL A 96 -5.93 -0.49 14.99
CA VAL A 96 -6.85 -0.77 13.86
C VAL A 96 -7.49 -2.15 14.02
N ILE A 97 -6.69 -3.19 14.26
CA ILE A 97 -7.17 -4.56 14.42
C ILE A 97 -8.12 -4.67 15.61
N ASP A 98 -7.76 -4.08 16.75
CA ASP A 98 -8.57 -4.11 17.96
C ASP A 98 -9.89 -3.36 17.76
N THR A 99 -9.85 -2.21 17.08
CA THR A 99 -11.07 -1.43 16.78
C THR A 99 -11.99 -2.19 15.84
N ILE A 100 -11.47 -2.86 14.81
CA ILE A 100 -12.28 -3.71 13.93
C ILE A 100 -12.98 -4.83 14.72
N LYS A 101 -12.30 -5.44 15.69
CA LYS A 101 -12.87 -6.53 16.52
C LYS A 101 -13.91 -6.06 17.53
N THR A 102 -13.74 -4.86 18.08
CA THR A 102 -14.50 -4.39 19.25
C THR A 102 -15.53 -3.30 18.92
N ASN A 103 -15.29 -2.50 17.89
CA ASN A 103 -16.14 -1.42 17.43
C ASN A 103 -16.08 -1.28 15.89
N PRO A 104 -16.57 -2.27 15.12
CA PRO A 104 -16.42 -2.32 13.66
C PRO A 104 -17.09 -1.15 12.91
N ASP A 105 -18.12 -0.53 13.49
CA ASP A 105 -18.82 0.63 12.90
C ASP A 105 -18.08 1.97 13.13
N ASP A 106 -16.92 1.94 13.79
CA ASP A 106 -16.11 3.13 14.03
C ASP A 106 -15.66 3.75 12.70
N ARG A 107 -15.83 5.07 12.58
CA ARG A 107 -15.46 5.83 11.38
C ARG A 107 -14.01 6.34 11.43
N ARG A 108 -13.23 5.92 12.42
CA ARG A 108 -11.86 6.39 12.72
C ARG A 108 -10.83 5.28 12.64
N ILE A 109 -11.15 4.17 11.97
CA ILE A 109 -10.24 3.04 11.76
C ILE A 109 -9.21 3.44 10.68
N ILE A 110 -8.19 4.18 11.09
CA ILE A 110 -7.21 4.83 10.22
C ILE A 110 -5.80 4.37 10.56
N LEU A 111 -4.98 4.18 9.53
CA LEU A 111 -3.55 3.95 9.62
C LEU A 111 -2.82 5.03 8.81
N CYS A 112 -1.99 5.85 9.47
CA CYS A 112 -1.32 6.99 8.86
C CYS A 112 0.20 6.84 8.93
N ALA A 113 0.89 6.97 7.79
CA ALA A 113 2.36 7.00 7.73
C ALA A 113 2.91 8.43 7.69
N TRP A 114 2.07 9.44 7.45
CA TRP A 114 2.50 10.83 7.29
C TRP A 114 2.70 11.53 8.63
N ASN A 115 3.94 11.56 9.11
CA ASN A 115 4.32 12.25 10.34
C ASN A 115 5.23 13.46 10.05
N PRO A 116 4.71 14.71 10.07
CA PRO A 116 5.49 15.91 9.76
C PRO A 116 6.78 16.07 10.55
N LYS A 117 6.82 15.61 11.82
CA LYS A 117 8.02 15.66 12.67
C LYS A 117 9.14 14.81 12.08
N ASP A 118 8.80 13.64 11.54
CA ASP A 118 9.77 12.62 11.14
C ASP A 118 10.10 12.67 9.65
N LEU A 119 9.33 13.39 8.82
CA LEU A 119 9.58 13.51 7.38
C LEU A 119 11.03 13.88 7.03
N PRO A 120 11.69 14.85 7.71
CA PRO A 120 13.09 15.19 7.42
C PRO A 120 14.09 14.08 7.76
N SER A 121 13.66 13.08 8.54
CA SER A 121 14.50 11.95 8.96
C SER A 121 14.30 10.70 8.09
N MET A 122 13.35 10.69 7.16
CA MET A 122 13.08 9.53 6.30
C MET A 122 13.94 9.56 5.03
N ALA A 123 14.47 8.41 4.62
CA ALA A 123 15.16 8.29 3.33
C ALA A 123 14.22 8.58 2.15
N LEU A 124 12.94 8.26 2.29
CA LEU A 124 11.90 8.64 1.33
C LEU A 124 10.58 8.92 2.06
N PRO A 125 9.98 10.11 1.90
CA PRO A 125 8.68 10.41 2.48
C PRO A 125 7.58 9.43 2.00
N PRO A 126 6.57 9.10 2.82
CA PRO A 126 5.58 8.06 2.50
C PRO A 126 4.77 8.39 1.24
N CYS A 127 4.75 7.52 0.24
CA CYS A 127 3.90 7.68 -0.95
C CYS A 127 2.44 7.33 -0.64
N HIS A 128 2.20 6.14 -0.08
CA HIS A 128 0.92 5.73 0.49
C HIS A 128 0.82 6.26 1.92
N ALA A 129 0.18 7.43 2.03
CA ALA A 129 0.27 8.27 3.22
C ALA A 129 -0.75 7.89 4.30
N LEU A 130 -1.94 7.46 3.90
CA LEU A 130 -3.03 7.15 4.83
C LEU A 130 -3.95 6.10 4.22
N CYS A 131 -4.38 5.11 5.01
CA CYS A 131 -5.52 4.28 4.66
C CYS A 131 -6.59 4.28 5.76
N GLN A 132 -7.83 4.10 5.34
CA GLN A 132 -8.99 3.95 6.20
C GLN A 132 -9.67 2.62 5.92
N PHE A 133 -10.03 1.92 6.99
CA PHE A 133 -10.80 0.68 6.92
C PHE A 133 -12.27 0.95 7.23
N TYR A 134 -13.14 0.15 6.62
CA TYR A 134 -14.57 0.23 6.81
C TYR A 134 -15.17 -1.18 6.86
N VAL A 135 -16.03 -1.43 7.84
CA VAL A 135 -16.72 -2.72 7.99
C VAL A 135 -18.21 -2.52 7.69
N VAL A 136 -18.78 -3.38 6.86
CA VAL A 136 -20.22 -3.41 6.59
C VAL A 136 -20.64 -4.83 6.24
N ASN A 137 -21.78 -5.30 6.76
CA ASN A 137 -22.32 -6.64 6.46
C ASN A 137 -21.32 -7.80 6.66
N GLY A 138 -20.41 -7.70 7.64
CA GLY A 138 -19.37 -8.70 7.89
C GLY A 138 -18.22 -8.68 6.87
N GLU A 139 -18.11 -7.62 6.08
CA GLU A 139 -17.10 -7.43 5.05
C GLU A 139 -16.21 -6.22 5.37
N LEU A 140 -14.89 -6.37 5.16
CA LEU A 140 -13.87 -5.34 5.32
C LEU A 140 -13.52 -4.72 3.97
N SER A 141 -13.46 -3.39 3.95
CA SER A 141 -12.97 -2.57 2.85
C SER A 141 -11.82 -1.69 3.30
N CYS A 142 -10.96 -1.31 2.35
CA CYS A 142 -9.82 -0.44 2.57
C CYS A 142 -9.79 0.66 1.50
N GLN A 143 -9.73 1.91 1.95
CA GLN A 143 -9.49 3.07 1.10
C GLN A 143 -8.06 3.56 1.34
N LEU A 144 -7.29 3.68 0.27
CA LEU A 144 -5.92 4.20 0.32
C LEU A 144 -5.86 5.60 -0.29
N TYR A 145 -5.26 6.54 0.42
CA TYR A 145 -4.81 7.82 -0.12
C TYR A 145 -3.30 7.76 -0.39
N GLN A 146 -2.94 7.98 -1.67
CA GLN A 146 -1.56 7.96 -2.13
C GLN A 146 -1.19 9.34 -2.72
N ARG A 147 -0.25 10.04 -2.08
CA ARG A 147 0.12 11.42 -2.45
C ARG A 147 0.90 11.51 -3.77
N SER A 148 1.54 10.41 -4.17
CA SER A 148 2.37 10.31 -5.37
C SER A 148 2.34 8.86 -5.87
N ALA A 149 2.05 8.68 -7.15
CA ALA A 149 1.75 7.39 -7.74
C ALA A 149 2.52 7.20 -9.05
N ASP A 150 3.57 6.39 -9.03
CA ASP A 150 4.20 5.89 -10.25
C ASP A 150 3.24 4.86 -10.88
N MET A 151 2.59 5.23 -11.98
CA MET A 151 1.62 4.39 -12.67
C MET A 151 2.23 3.14 -13.32
N GLY A 152 3.53 3.15 -13.65
CA GLY A 152 4.21 2.06 -14.34
C GLY A 152 4.73 0.98 -13.40
N LEU A 153 5.26 1.38 -12.24
CA LEU A 153 5.89 0.47 -11.27
C LEU A 153 5.16 0.44 -9.92
N GLY A 154 4.88 1.61 -9.34
CA GLY A 154 4.36 1.75 -7.97
C GLY A 154 2.91 1.29 -7.82
N VAL A 155 2.00 1.81 -8.64
CA VAL A 155 0.55 1.54 -8.52
C VAL A 155 0.20 0.05 -8.60
N PRO A 156 0.71 -0.75 -9.56
CA PRO A 156 0.47 -2.20 -9.57
C PRO A 156 0.90 -2.89 -8.27
N PHE A 157 2.02 -2.45 -7.70
CA PHE A 157 2.58 -2.99 -6.47
C PHE A 157 1.74 -2.57 -5.25
N ASN A 158 1.34 -1.30 -5.19
CA ASN A 158 0.54 -0.75 -4.10
C ASN A 158 -0.88 -1.35 -4.06
N ILE A 159 -1.52 -1.59 -5.21
CA ILE A 159 -2.82 -2.29 -5.29
C ILE A 159 -2.70 -3.68 -4.66
N ALA A 160 -1.72 -4.47 -5.10
CA ALA A 160 -1.50 -5.81 -4.56
C ALA A 160 -1.16 -5.78 -3.07
N SER A 161 -0.29 -4.87 -2.63
CA SER A 161 0.13 -4.75 -1.24
C SER A 161 -1.04 -4.42 -0.30
N TYR A 162 -1.86 -3.42 -0.64
CA TYR A 162 -2.98 -3.02 0.22
C TYR A 162 -4.16 -3.98 0.13
N ALA A 163 -4.36 -4.64 -1.02
CA ALA A 163 -5.29 -5.77 -1.09
C ALA A 163 -4.85 -6.87 -0.12
N LEU A 164 -3.57 -7.28 -0.15
CA LEU A 164 -3.04 -8.31 0.74
C LEU A 164 -3.17 -7.92 2.21
N LEU A 165 -2.84 -6.67 2.58
CA LEU A 165 -3.02 -6.19 3.95
C LEU A 165 -4.49 -6.31 4.39
N THR A 166 -5.43 -5.93 3.52
CA THR A 166 -6.86 -6.02 3.80
C THR A 166 -7.30 -7.48 3.95
N TYR A 167 -6.81 -8.39 3.10
CA TYR A 167 -7.03 -9.84 3.24
C TYR A 167 -6.53 -10.36 4.60
N MET A 168 -5.31 -9.98 5.00
CA MET A 168 -4.71 -10.42 6.26
C MET A 168 -5.50 -9.92 7.47
N ILE A 169 -5.90 -8.64 7.47
CA ILE A 169 -6.71 -8.06 8.55
C ILE A 169 -8.10 -8.71 8.60
N ALA A 170 -8.77 -8.87 7.45
CA ALA A 170 -10.07 -9.54 7.37
C ALA A 170 -9.99 -10.97 7.96
N HIS A 171 -8.96 -11.72 7.57
CA HIS A 171 -8.73 -13.08 8.07
C HIS A 171 -8.61 -13.15 9.60
N ILE A 172 -7.76 -12.31 10.22
CA ILE A 172 -7.53 -12.35 11.68
C ILE A 172 -8.67 -11.70 12.49
N THR A 173 -9.61 -11.03 11.83
CA THR A 173 -10.80 -10.41 12.43
C THR A 173 -12.09 -11.19 12.13
N GLY A 174 -12.01 -12.29 11.37
CA GLY A 174 -13.17 -13.11 11.02
C GLY A 174 -14.11 -12.47 9.98
N LEU A 175 -13.65 -11.45 9.26
CA LEU A 175 -14.40 -10.75 8.22
C LEU A 175 -14.10 -11.32 6.83
N LYS A 176 -15.01 -11.07 5.89
CA LYS A 176 -14.78 -11.29 4.45
C LYS A 176 -14.33 -9.98 3.80
N LEU A 177 -14.00 -10.01 2.51
CA LEU A 177 -13.80 -8.76 1.76
C LEU A 177 -15.09 -8.35 1.06
N GLN A 178 -15.31 -7.04 0.95
CA GLN A 178 -16.57 -6.52 0.42
C GLN A 178 -16.80 -6.85 -1.05
N ARG A 179 -15.71 -6.98 -1.82
CA ARG A 179 -15.78 -7.17 -3.27
C ARG A 179 -14.62 -8.05 -3.70
N GLU A 180 -14.92 -9.28 -4.05
CA GLU A 180 -13.94 -10.10 -4.75
C GLU A 180 -13.65 -9.50 -6.13
N PRO A 181 -12.39 -9.36 -6.55
CA PRO A 181 -12.08 -9.09 -7.95
C PRO A 181 -12.85 -10.04 -8.87
N ARG A 182 -13.14 -9.57 -10.08
CA ARG A 182 -13.72 -10.38 -11.16
C ARG A 182 -12.75 -10.32 -12.35
N PRO A 183 -12.81 -11.28 -13.30
CA PRO A 183 -11.91 -11.29 -14.44
C PRO A 183 -11.94 -9.95 -15.19
N PHE A 184 -10.75 -9.48 -15.60
CA PHE A 184 -10.65 -8.24 -16.39
C PHE A 184 -11.42 -8.37 -17.71
N PRO A 185 -12.07 -7.28 -18.17
CA PRO A 185 -12.70 -7.27 -19.48
C PRO A 185 -11.66 -7.29 -20.60
N LYS A 186 -12.11 -7.54 -21.83
CA LYS A 186 -11.32 -7.38 -23.05
C LYS A 186 -11.82 -6.17 -23.82
N LEU A 187 -10.91 -5.33 -24.32
CA LEU A 187 -11.23 -4.28 -25.28
C LEU A 187 -10.96 -4.82 -26.69
N LYS A 188 -11.95 -4.74 -27.57
CA LYS A 188 -11.82 -4.98 -29.00
C LYS A 188 -11.99 -3.68 -29.76
N ILE A 189 -11.10 -3.47 -30.73
CA ILE A 189 -11.26 -2.44 -31.76
C ILE A 189 -11.86 -3.15 -32.98
N LEU A 190 -13.11 -2.82 -33.30
CA LEU A 190 -13.93 -3.54 -34.29
C LEU A 190 -13.58 -3.16 -35.72
N ARG A 191 -13.09 -1.93 -35.93
CA ARG A 191 -12.77 -1.38 -37.24
C ARG A 191 -11.31 -0.96 -37.29
N LYS A 192 -10.63 -1.35 -38.36
CA LYS A 192 -9.32 -0.82 -38.68
C LYS A 192 -9.48 0.57 -39.28
N VAL A 193 -8.76 1.55 -38.72
CA VAL A 193 -8.71 2.93 -39.24
C VAL A 193 -7.30 3.29 -39.68
N GLU A 194 -7.17 4.31 -40.53
CA GLU A 194 -5.88 4.73 -41.10
C GLU A 194 -5.25 5.89 -40.32
N THR A 195 -6.07 6.81 -39.78
CA THR A 195 -5.61 7.91 -38.93
C THR A 195 -6.24 7.85 -37.54
N ILE A 196 -5.60 8.49 -36.55
CA ILE A 196 -6.11 8.50 -35.18
C ILE A 196 -7.44 9.25 -35.04
N ASP A 197 -7.70 10.21 -35.93
CA ASP A 197 -8.91 11.06 -35.92
C ASP A 197 -10.14 10.34 -36.50
N ASP A 198 -9.95 9.19 -37.16
CA ASP A 198 -11.02 8.41 -37.77
C ASP A 198 -11.78 7.52 -36.77
N PHE A 199 -11.28 7.37 -35.54
CA PHE A 199 -11.91 6.55 -34.51
C PHE A 199 -13.23 7.17 -34.03
N LYS A 200 -14.25 6.33 -33.89
CA LYS A 200 -15.57 6.66 -33.33
C LYS A 200 -15.87 5.76 -32.15
N THR A 201 -16.81 6.17 -31.32
CA THR A 201 -17.25 5.40 -30.15
C THR A 201 -17.67 3.98 -30.54
N GLU A 202 -18.35 3.82 -31.67
CA GLU A 202 -18.83 2.53 -32.18
C GLU A 202 -17.70 1.54 -32.53
N ASP A 203 -16.45 2.01 -32.67
CA ASP A 203 -15.31 1.16 -32.99
C ASP A 203 -14.79 0.38 -31.77
N PHE A 204 -15.23 0.71 -30.56
CA PHE A 204 -14.75 0.12 -29.32
C PHE A 204 -15.82 -0.75 -28.67
N GLN A 205 -15.48 -2.01 -28.41
CA GLN A 205 -16.33 -2.94 -27.69
C GLN A 205 -15.60 -3.49 -26.47
N ILE A 206 -16.26 -3.39 -25.31
CA ILE A 206 -15.80 -4.03 -24.09
C ILE A 206 -16.55 -5.35 -23.90
N GLU A 207 -15.82 -6.46 -23.88
CA GLU A 207 -16.36 -7.81 -23.67
C GLU A 207 -16.03 -8.32 -22.27
N GLY A 208 -16.97 -9.02 -21.64
CA GLY A 208 -16.73 -9.64 -20.32
C GLY A 208 -16.63 -8.65 -19.17
N TYR A 209 -17.10 -7.41 -19.34
CA TYR A 209 -17.14 -6.43 -18.25
C TYR A 209 -18.30 -6.72 -17.30
N ASN A 210 -17.99 -7.44 -16.23
CA ASN A 210 -18.93 -7.79 -15.18
C ASN A 210 -18.50 -7.13 -13.86
N PRO A 211 -18.52 -5.80 -13.72
CA PRO A 211 -18.13 -5.14 -12.48
C PRO A 211 -19.13 -5.41 -11.36
N HIS A 212 -18.71 -5.19 -10.11
CA HIS A 212 -19.66 -5.06 -9.00
C HIS A 212 -20.58 -3.85 -9.19
N PRO A 213 -21.77 -3.82 -8.54
CA PRO A 213 -22.67 -2.68 -8.61
C PRO A 213 -21.96 -1.35 -8.27
N THR A 214 -22.36 -0.28 -8.95
CA THR A 214 -21.86 1.08 -8.70
C THR A 214 -22.00 1.44 -7.23
N ILE A 215 -20.92 1.94 -6.61
CA ILE A 215 -20.99 2.53 -5.27
C ILE A 215 -21.58 3.93 -5.45
N LYS A 216 -22.84 4.11 -5.02
CA LYS A 216 -23.43 5.45 -4.95
C LYS A 216 -22.84 6.16 -3.74
N MET A 217 -22.10 7.24 -3.99
CA MET A 217 -21.67 8.17 -2.95
C MET A 217 -22.37 9.51 -3.22
N GLU A 218 -23.06 10.05 -2.21
CA GLU A 218 -23.58 11.40 -2.30
C GLU A 218 -22.41 12.38 -2.10
N MET A 219 -22.34 13.38 -2.98
CA MET A 219 -21.34 14.43 -2.87
C MET A 219 -21.73 15.31 -1.69
N ALA A 220 -20.92 15.31 -0.64
CA ALA A 220 -21.08 16.26 0.45
C ALA A 220 -20.73 17.66 -0.10
N VAL A 221 -21.73 18.55 -0.12
CA VAL A 221 -21.59 19.98 -0.43
C VAL A 221 -21.37 20.74 0.87
#